data_AF-A0A7V9P3V8-F1
#
_entry.id   AF-A0A7V9P3V8-F1
#
_cell.length_a   1.000
_cell.length_b   1.000
_cell.length_c   1.000
_cell.angle_alpha   90.00
_cell.angle_beta   90.00
_cell.angle_gamma   90.00
#
_symmetry.space_group_name_H-M   'P 1'
#
loop_
_entity.id
_entity.type
_entity.pdbx_description
1 polymer ?
#
loop_
_entity_poly.entity_id
_entity_poly.type
_entity_poly.pdbx_seq_one_letter_code
_entity_poly.pdbx_strand_id
1 'polypeptide(L)'
;MTAYQEVRSRIQKSGSENGNTSEPPTWKDAPEPAQIGRRIVEGLFSREVSRDKIRVLTNAVHWGYGTACGTLYGLVQSSARPHSALHGIVFGSAVWGSSYVMLPAMKLRKQIWEYPPKTLAADLTSHLVYGLGVAAAYRALEKRS
;
A
#
# COMPACT_ATOMS: atom_id res chain seq x y z
N MET A 1 27.94 0.80 -21.10
CA MET A 1 26.79 0.26 -20.33
C MET A 1 25.61 1.17 -20.57
N THR A 2 24.44 0.63 -20.91
CA THR A 2 23.27 1.44 -21.27
C THR A 2 22.46 1.85 -20.03
N ALA A 3 21.75 2.97 -20.07
CA ALA A 3 20.96 3.50 -18.94
C ALA A 3 19.94 2.49 -18.37
N TYR A 4 19.47 1.55 -19.19
CA TYR A 4 18.60 0.45 -18.78
C TYR A 4 19.27 -0.53 -17.80
N GLN A 5 20.56 -0.81 -18.00
CA GLN A 5 21.33 -1.72 -17.14
C GLN A 5 21.56 -1.11 -15.76
N GLU A 6 21.71 0.21 -15.67
CA GLU A 6 21.89 0.93 -14.41
C GLU A 6 20.60 1.00 -13.58
N VAL A 7 19.45 1.20 -14.23
CA VAL A 7 18.15 1.19 -13.54
C VAL A 7 17.83 -0.20 -13.01
N ARG A 8 18.07 -1.25 -13.82
CA ARG A 8 17.85 -2.64 -13.39
C ARG A 8 18.76 -3.03 -12.23
N SER A 9 20.03 -2.62 -12.24
CA SER A 9 20.97 -2.95 -11.16
C SER A 9 20.64 -2.22 -9.85
N ARG A 10 20.15 -0.99 -9.89
CA ARG A 10 19.67 -0.27 -8.69
C ARG A 10 18.40 -0.90 -8.11
N ILE A 11 17.47 -1.35 -8.96
CA ILE A 11 16.26 -2.06 -8.53
C ILE A 11 16.61 -3.45 -7.96
N GLN A 12 17.53 -4.18 -8.62
CA GLN A 12 18.01 -5.47 -8.15
C GLN A 12 18.80 -5.37 -6.85
N LYS A 13 19.63 -4.33 -6.69
CA LYS A 13 20.38 -4.06 -5.45
C LYS A 13 19.44 -3.66 -4.31
N SER A 14 18.44 -2.82 -4.58
CA SER A 14 17.38 -2.50 -3.61
C SER A 14 16.54 -3.73 -3.21
N GLY A 15 16.30 -4.67 -4.15
CA GLY A 15 15.64 -5.94 -3.86
C GLY A 15 16.54 -6.95 -3.12
N SER A 16 17.85 -6.89 -3.33
CA SER A 16 18.84 -7.81 -2.73
C SER A 16 19.33 -7.35 -1.35
N GLU A 17 19.44 -6.04 -1.09
CA GLU A 17 19.80 -5.49 0.23
C GLU A 17 18.71 -5.75 1.28
N ASN A 18 17.45 -5.90 0.87
CA ASN A 18 16.34 -6.29 1.75
C ASN A 18 16.24 -7.81 1.96
N GLY A 19 17.07 -8.61 1.28
CA GLY A 19 16.94 -10.07 1.23
C GLY A 19 17.95 -10.88 2.05
N ASN A 20 18.97 -10.25 2.65
CA ASN A 20 20.06 -11.01 3.28
C ASN A 20 20.72 -10.31 4.47
N THR A 21 19.96 -9.98 5.52
CA THR A 21 20.52 -9.70 6.85
C THR A 21 20.01 -10.76 7.82
N SER A 22 20.92 -11.48 8.46
CA SER A 22 20.65 -12.51 9.47
C SER A 22 20.16 -11.94 10.82
N GLU A 23 19.81 -10.65 10.86
CA GLU A 23 19.19 -10.00 12.02
C GLU A 23 17.74 -9.64 11.70
N PRO A 24 16.78 -9.97 12.59
CA PRO A 24 15.39 -9.59 12.39
C PRO A 24 15.27 -8.05 12.32
N PRO A 25 14.45 -7.51 11.40
CA PRO A 25 14.34 -6.07 11.22
C PRO A 25 14.02 -5.35 12.53
N THR A 26 14.71 -4.25 12.79
CA THR A 26 14.38 -3.34 13.89
C THR A 26 13.00 -2.75 13.64
N TRP A 27 12.26 -2.43 14.70
CA TRP A 27 10.94 -1.77 14.56
C TRP A 27 11.00 -0.44 13.80
N LYS A 28 12.15 0.25 13.82
CA LYS A 28 12.39 1.49 13.08
C LYS A 28 12.45 1.27 11.56
N ASP A 29 12.92 0.10 11.15
CA ASP A 29 13.11 -0.29 9.74
C ASP A 29 11.97 -1.19 9.24
N ALA A 30 11.02 -1.52 10.12
CA ALA A 30 9.86 -2.33 9.78
C ALA A 30 8.98 -1.60 8.75
N PRO A 31 8.38 -2.33 7.78
CA PRO A 31 7.44 -1.73 6.84
C PRO A 31 6.32 -0.97 7.54
N GLU A 32 5.82 0.11 6.93
CA GLU A 32 4.82 0.98 7.54
C GLU A 32 3.55 0.21 7.98
N PRO A 33 3.03 -0.79 7.22
CA PRO A 33 1.91 -1.59 7.68
C PRO A 33 2.19 -2.34 9.00
N ALA A 34 3.43 -2.81 9.23
CA ALA A 34 3.79 -3.44 10.49
C ALA A 34 3.82 -2.44 11.65
N GLN A 35 4.33 -1.23 11.40
CA GLN A 35 4.34 -0.16 12.41
C GLN A 35 2.91 0.26 12.79
N ILE A 36 2.01 0.38 11.81
CA ILE A 36 0.57 0.63 12.04
C ILE A 36 -0.03 -0.50 12.87
N GLY A 37 0.17 -1.75 12.45
CA GLY A 37 -0.36 -2.92 13.15
C GLY A 37 0.12 -3.00 14.60
N ARG A 38 1.40 -2.70 14.84
CA ARG A 38 1.96 -2.62 16.18
C ARG A 38 1.26 -1.58 17.03
N ARG A 39 1.10 -0.35 16.53
CA ARG A 39 0.43 0.74 17.25
C ARG A 39 -1.03 0.42 17.58
N ILE A 40 -1.73 -0.28 16.69
CA ILE A 40 -3.10 -0.75 16.94
C ILE A 40 -3.10 -1.77 18.06
N VAL A 41 -2.21 -2.76 18.02
CA VAL A 41 -2.16 -3.82 19.04
C VAL A 41 -1.77 -3.26 20.41
N GLU A 42 -0.71 -2.46 20.46
CA GLU A 42 -0.25 -1.82 21.70
C GLU A 42 -1.27 -0.82 22.24
N GLY A 43 -1.92 -0.04 21.36
CA GLY A 43 -2.88 0.98 21.76
C GLY A 43 -4.23 0.44 22.21
N LEU A 44 -4.76 -0.60 21.55
CA LEU A 44 -6.09 -1.14 21.85
C LEU A 44 -6.07 -2.29 22.86
N PHE A 45 -5.00 -3.09 22.86
CA PHE A 45 -4.91 -4.30 23.69
C PHE A 45 -3.81 -4.23 24.74
N SER A 46 -3.07 -3.12 24.82
CA SER A 46 -1.98 -2.91 25.79
C SER A 46 -0.96 -4.06 25.81
N ARG A 47 -0.73 -4.68 24.65
CA ARG A 47 0.16 -5.83 24.50
C ARG A 47 1.37 -5.44 23.66
N GLU A 48 2.55 -5.64 24.22
CA GLU A 48 3.80 -5.45 23.49
C GLU A 48 3.91 -6.44 22.34
N VAL A 49 4.37 -5.94 21.19
CA VAL A 49 4.56 -6.77 19.99
C VAL A 49 6.05 -7.04 19.80
N SER A 50 6.39 -8.33 19.78
CA SER A 50 7.73 -8.82 19.51
C SER A 50 8.09 -8.75 18.02
N ARG A 51 9.40 -8.61 17.72
CA ARG A 51 9.92 -8.42 16.35
C ARG A 51 9.61 -9.55 15.37
N ASP A 52 9.42 -10.78 15.86
CA ASP A 52 9.01 -11.93 15.05
C ASP A 52 7.64 -11.73 14.39
N LYS A 53 6.82 -10.79 14.90
CA LYS A 53 5.50 -10.46 14.32
C LYS A 53 5.54 -9.42 13.21
N ILE A 54 6.69 -8.81 12.90
CA ILE A 54 6.78 -7.76 11.87
C ILE A 54 6.19 -8.24 10.54
N ARG A 55 6.62 -9.41 10.05
CA ARG A 55 6.11 -9.95 8.78
C ARG A 55 4.61 -10.26 8.81
N VAL A 56 4.12 -10.77 9.95
CA VAL A 56 2.69 -11.09 10.11
C VAL A 56 1.87 -9.81 10.08
N LEU A 57 2.28 -8.78 10.84
CA LEU A 57 1.60 -7.49 10.86
C LEU A 57 1.68 -6.77 9.51
N THR A 58 2.82 -6.83 8.81
CA THR A 58 2.94 -6.26 7.46
C THR A 58 1.85 -6.82 6.56
N ASN A 59 1.77 -8.15 6.47
CA ASN A 59 0.80 -8.81 5.60
C ASN A 59 -0.64 -8.59 6.09
N ALA A 60 -0.90 -8.75 7.38
CA ALA A 60 -2.24 -8.62 7.95
C ALA A 60 -2.82 -7.22 7.69
N VAL A 61 -2.04 -6.17 7.96
CA VAL A 61 -2.49 -4.79 7.71
C VAL A 61 -2.58 -4.51 6.21
N HIS A 62 -1.61 -4.95 5.41
CA HIS A 62 -1.62 -4.72 3.96
C HIS A 62 -2.84 -5.36 3.28
N TRP A 63 -3.07 -6.65 3.51
CA TRP A 63 -4.22 -7.37 2.97
C TRP A 63 -5.53 -6.86 3.55
N GLY A 64 -5.60 -6.67 4.87
CA GLY A 64 -6.81 -6.16 5.54
C GLY A 64 -7.23 -4.79 5.01
N TYR A 65 -6.28 -3.87 4.84
CA TYR A 65 -6.54 -2.56 4.26
C TYR A 65 -7.03 -2.67 2.81
N GLY A 66 -6.33 -3.43 1.96
CA GLY A 66 -6.73 -3.64 0.57
C GLY A 66 -8.14 -4.24 0.45
N THR A 67 -8.44 -5.29 1.21
CA THR A 67 -9.77 -5.91 1.21
C THR A 67 -10.85 -4.93 1.69
N ALA A 68 -10.61 -4.20 2.79
CA ALA A 68 -11.56 -3.22 3.29
C ALA A 68 -11.86 -2.12 2.25
N CYS A 69 -10.81 -1.59 1.62
CA CYS A 69 -10.94 -0.62 0.52
C CYS A 69 -11.74 -1.20 -0.66
N GLY A 70 -11.46 -2.43 -1.09
CA GLY A 70 -12.20 -3.09 -2.17
C GLY A 70 -13.69 -3.30 -1.84
N THR A 71 -14.01 -3.69 -0.61
CA THR A 71 -15.40 -3.79 -0.12
C THR A 71 -16.11 -2.44 -0.18
N LEU A 72 -15.47 -1.38 0.31
CA LEU A 72 -16.03 -0.02 0.25
C LEU A 72 -16.27 0.43 -1.19
N TYR A 73 -15.33 0.14 -2.10
CA TYR A 73 -15.52 0.40 -3.52
C TYR A 73 -16.76 -0.33 -4.05
N GLY A 74 -16.90 -1.63 -3.76
CA GLY A 74 -18.05 -2.42 -4.23
C GLY A 74 -19.39 -1.90 -3.72
N LEU A 75 -19.47 -1.53 -2.44
CA LEU A 75 -20.68 -0.94 -1.83
C LEU A 75 -21.08 0.40 -2.45
N VAL A 76 -20.10 1.23 -2.82
CA VAL A 76 -20.37 2.51 -3.49
C VAL A 76 -20.72 2.28 -4.96
N GLN A 77 -20.00 1.39 -5.63
CA GLN A 77 -20.17 1.09 -7.05
C GLN A 77 -21.50 0.39 -7.35
N SER A 78 -22.06 -0.40 -6.42
CA SER A 78 -23.37 -1.05 -6.59
C SER A 78 -24.52 -0.07 -6.80
N SER A 79 -24.35 1.17 -6.36
CA SER A 79 -25.34 2.24 -6.51
C SER A 79 -24.99 3.23 -7.62
N ALA A 80 -23.87 3.03 -8.34
CA ALA A 80 -23.33 3.97 -9.31
C ALA A 80 -23.39 3.44 -10.76
N ARG A 81 -23.34 4.38 -11.72
CA ARG A 81 -23.37 4.13 -13.18
C ARG A 81 -22.21 3.25 -13.69
N PRO A 82 -22.32 2.67 -14.90
CA PRO A 82 -21.43 1.59 -15.40
C PRO A 82 -19.97 1.97 -15.72
N HIS A 83 -19.52 3.21 -15.44
CA HIS A 83 -18.15 3.67 -15.75
C HIS A 83 -17.09 3.14 -14.76
N SER A 84 -17.07 1.82 -14.56
CA SER A 84 -16.18 1.06 -13.68
C SER A 84 -14.70 1.43 -13.79
N ALA A 85 -14.15 1.59 -15.00
CA ALA A 85 -12.74 1.92 -15.18
C ALA A 85 -12.37 3.33 -14.66
N LEU A 86 -13.20 4.34 -14.96
CA LEU A 86 -13.00 5.70 -14.45
C LEU A 86 -13.13 5.73 -12.94
N HIS A 87 -14.14 5.04 -12.38
CA HIS A 87 -14.30 4.93 -10.93
C HIS A 87 -13.09 4.24 -10.28
N GLY A 88 -12.49 3.24 -10.94
CA GLY A 88 -11.24 2.61 -10.49
C GLY A 88 -10.06 3.58 -10.43
N ILE A 89 -9.91 4.45 -11.44
CA ILE A 89 -8.86 5.50 -11.46
C ILE A 89 -9.07 6.50 -10.33
N VAL A 90 -10.30 7.00 -10.18
CA VAL A 90 -10.66 7.96 -9.12
C VAL A 90 -10.42 7.33 -7.75
N PHE A 91 -10.85 6.09 -7.57
CA PHE A 91 -10.66 5.33 -6.34
C PHE A 91 -9.18 5.11 -6.02
N GLY A 92 -8.37 4.65 -6.97
CA GLY A 92 -6.92 4.49 -6.80
C GLY A 92 -6.25 5.80 -6.41
N SER A 93 -6.61 6.90 -7.07
CA SER A 93 -6.13 8.25 -6.75
C SER A 93 -6.53 8.70 -5.35
N ALA A 94 -7.75 8.37 -4.91
CA ALA A 94 -8.24 8.68 -3.57
C ALA A 94 -7.48 7.89 -2.49
N VAL A 95 -7.22 6.59 -2.71
CA VAL A 95 -6.40 5.76 -1.81
C VAL A 95 -4.99 6.33 -1.71
N TRP A 96 -4.37 6.66 -2.85
CA TRP A 96 -3.06 7.32 -2.90
C TRP A 96 -3.06 8.63 -2.10
N GLY A 97 -3.98 9.55 -2.38
CA GLY A 97 -4.08 10.83 -1.69
C GLY A 97 -4.30 10.69 -0.19
N SER A 98 -5.14 9.74 0.23
CA SER A 98 -5.37 9.45 1.65
C SER A 98 -4.09 9.01 2.36
N SER A 99 -3.20 8.27 1.70
CA SER A 99 -1.93 7.83 2.28
C SER A 99 -1.00 8.99 2.63
N TYR A 100 -1.00 10.08 1.84
CA TYR A 100 -0.24 11.30 2.11
C TYR A 100 -0.86 12.22 3.15
N VAL A 101 -2.07 11.92 3.61
CA VAL A 101 -2.67 12.55 4.79
C VAL A 101 -2.40 11.71 6.03
N MET A 102 -2.71 10.41 5.97
CA MET A 102 -2.67 9.52 7.12
C MET A 102 -1.26 9.18 7.57
N LEU A 103 -0.36 8.80 6.66
CA LEU A 103 0.99 8.36 7.02
C LEU A 103 1.86 9.49 7.60
N PRO A 104 1.80 10.74 7.07
CA PRO A 104 2.51 11.86 7.69
C PRO A 104 1.92 12.25 9.04
N ALA A 105 0.58 12.23 9.20
CA ALA A 105 -0.05 12.47 10.50
C ALA A 105 0.40 11.45 11.57
N MET A 106 0.68 10.22 11.13
CA MET A 106 1.24 9.14 11.96
C MET A 106 2.78 9.21 12.10
N LYS A 107 3.45 10.20 11.52
CA LYS A 107 4.93 10.31 11.51
C LYS A 107 5.62 9.07 10.91
N LEU A 108 4.96 8.40 9.96
CA LEU A 108 5.50 7.22 9.26
C LEU A 108 6.14 7.58 7.92
N ARG A 109 5.74 8.72 7.32
CA ARG A 109 6.29 9.25 6.08
C ARG A 109 6.44 10.77 6.13
N LYS A 110 7.19 11.30 5.17
CA LYS A 110 7.33 12.75 4.93
C LYS A 110 6.08 13.30 4.27
N GLN A 111 5.93 14.63 4.23
CA GLN A 111 4.83 15.26 3.52
C GLN A 111 5.02 15.16 1.99
N ILE A 112 3.92 15.26 1.23
CA ILE A 112 3.92 15.00 -0.22
C ILE A 112 4.93 15.87 -1.00
N TRP A 113 5.11 17.13 -0.60
CA TRP A 113 6.04 18.08 -1.24
C TRP A 113 7.52 17.82 -0.96
N GLU A 114 7.85 16.90 -0.05
CA GLU A 114 9.23 16.52 0.24
C GLU A 114 9.76 15.42 -0.70
N TYR A 115 8.88 14.82 -1.51
CA TYR A 115 9.25 13.75 -2.43
C TYR A 115 9.51 14.26 -3.85
N PRO A 116 10.50 13.72 -4.56
CA PRO A 116 10.68 13.98 -5.98
C PRO A 116 9.41 13.60 -6.78
N PRO A 117 9.02 14.39 -7.81
CA PRO A 117 7.84 14.08 -8.62
C PRO A 117 7.83 12.67 -9.22
N LYS A 118 9.01 12.13 -9.57
CA LYS A 118 9.15 10.76 -10.08
C LYS A 118 8.75 9.70 -9.05
N THR A 119 9.04 9.92 -7.77
CA THR A 119 8.66 9.02 -6.67
C THR A 119 7.14 9.04 -6.50
N LEU A 120 6.54 10.23 -6.49
CA LEU A 120 5.09 10.40 -6.40
C LEU A 120 4.37 9.76 -7.59
N ALA A 121 4.91 9.90 -8.81
CA ALA A 121 4.34 9.31 -10.01
C ALA A 121 4.38 7.77 -9.99
N ALA A 122 5.50 7.17 -9.54
CA ALA A 122 5.61 5.72 -9.40
C ALA A 122 4.63 5.17 -8.34
N ASP A 123 4.52 5.87 -7.22
CA ASP A 123 3.59 5.53 -6.15
C ASP A 123 2.13 5.65 -6.61
N LEU A 124 1.76 6.78 -7.25
CA LEU A 124 0.44 6.97 -7.84
C LEU A 124 0.11 5.88 -8.86
N THR A 125 1.06 5.53 -9.74
CA THR A 125 0.86 4.47 -10.74
C THR A 125 0.48 3.14 -10.08
N SER A 126 1.15 2.77 -8.99
CA SER A 126 0.84 1.55 -8.24
C SER A 126 -0.60 1.57 -7.69
N HIS A 127 -1.05 2.71 -7.20
CA HIS A 127 -2.41 2.90 -6.70
C HIS A 127 -3.47 2.92 -7.81
N LEU A 128 -3.13 3.46 -8.99
CA LEU A 128 -4.00 3.41 -10.17
C LEU A 128 -4.18 1.96 -10.65
N VAL A 129 -3.09 1.19 -10.72
CA VAL A 129 -3.15 -0.25 -11.06
C VAL A 129 -4.01 -1.00 -10.05
N TYR A 130 -3.85 -0.72 -8.75
CA TYR A 130 -4.70 -1.28 -7.71
C TYR A 130 -6.18 -0.93 -7.92
N GLY A 131 -6.52 0.35 -8.12
CA GLY A 131 -7.89 0.79 -8.32
C GLY A 131 -8.55 0.23 -9.58
N LEU A 132 -7.80 0.12 -10.69
CA LEU A 132 -8.24 -0.56 -11.91
C LEU A 132 -8.46 -2.06 -11.67
N GLY A 133 -7.59 -2.71 -10.90
CA GLY A 133 -7.74 -4.11 -10.51
C GLY A 133 -9.00 -4.36 -9.69
N VAL A 134 -9.29 -3.49 -8.71
CA VAL A 134 -10.53 -3.53 -7.92
C VAL A 134 -11.76 -3.36 -8.81
N ALA A 135 -11.75 -2.37 -9.71
CA ALA A 135 -12.84 -2.16 -10.66
C ALA A 135 -13.05 -3.37 -11.58
N ALA A 136 -11.97 -3.97 -12.08
CA ALA A 136 -12.04 -5.17 -12.92
C ALA A 136 -12.60 -6.37 -12.15
N ALA A 137 -12.17 -6.57 -10.91
CA ALA A 137 -12.68 -7.63 -10.04
C ALA A 137 -14.18 -7.46 -9.76
N TYR A 138 -14.63 -6.24 -9.43
CA TYR A 138 -16.04 -5.94 -9.23
C TYR A 138 -16.88 -6.29 -10.46
N ARG A 139 -16.47 -5.84 -11.66
CA ARG A 139 -17.17 -6.17 -12.91
C ARG A 139 -17.21 -7.68 -13.18
N ALA A 140 -16.15 -8.40 -12.83
CA ALA A 140 -16.09 -9.84 -13.03
C ALA A 140 -17.06 -10.59 -12.09
N LEU A 141 -17.31 -10.06 -10.88
CA LEU A 141 -18.30 -10.58 -9.94
C LEU A 141 -19.73 -10.23 -10.38
N GLU A 142 -19.96 -9.00 -10.85
CA GLU A 142 -21.26 -8.56 -11.38
C GLU A 142 -21.72 -9.43 -12.55
N LYS A 143 -20.82 -9.74 -13.50
CA LYS A 143 -21.15 -10.62 -14.65
C LYS A 143 -21.52 -12.05 -14.28
N ARG A 144 -21.26 -12.49 -13.04
CA ARG A 144 -21.55 -13.85 -12.56
C ARG A 144 -22.87 -13.95 -11.79
N SER A 145 -23.49 -12.82 -11.47
CA SER A 145 -24.72 -12.72 -10.68
C SER A 145 -25.92 -12.52 -11.61
#